data_AF-S9NXC4-F1
#
_entry.id   AF-S9NXC4-F1
#
_cell.length_a   1.000
_cell.length_b   1.000
_cell.length_c   1.000
_cell.angle_alpha   90.00
_cell.angle_beta   90.00
_cell.angle_gamma   90.00
#
_symmetry.space_group_name_H-M   'P 1'
#
loop_
_entity.id
_entity.type
_entity.pdbx_description
1 polymer ?
#
loop_
_entity_poly.entity_id
_entity_poly.type
_entity_poly.pdbx_seq_one_letter_code
_entity_poly.pdbx_strand_id
1 'polypeptide(L)'
;MQEVSHHKTVPTVQKALAERTKSLAGKLLAEARVYLSGPMDFVASRAEEKRNGWRTRVGEFLTKRFRTTVYDPWNKPEVMGMPHYGKEDEFSARRRENWTFEDTEEGARARAQLSAQFWPTLHIDLRMVDTSDFLIAYTPTNVYSVGTAHEIALARQQYKPVLLVSPPVDGTVLEELRAHLGKKADTRALELLARLEAEASLKPNPGAIPSLWYMALLDGSYFFDGFGFGPYLQEFGWERGPLDEREARNPPKRPLLPYLDALNESIPKRWDLEQDKYVENADWLIFDQPDRP
;
A
#
# COMPACT_ATOMS: atom_id res chain seq x y z
N MET A 1 -22.84 59.98 -6.33
CA MET A 1 -22.71 58.55 -5.96
C MET A 1 -21.29 58.13 -6.24
N GLN A 2 -20.49 57.86 -5.21
CA GLN A 2 -19.17 57.23 -5.36
C GLN A 2 -19.41 55.72 -5.45
N GLU A 3 -19.13 55.12 -6.61
CA GLU A 3 -19.00 53.67 -6.72
C GLU A 3 -17.72 53.25 -6.00
N VAL A 4 -17.89 52.76 -4.79
CA VAL A 4 -16.83 52.07 -4.05
C VAL A 4 -16.70 50.67 -4.65
N SER A 5 -15.85 50.54 -5.67
CA SER A 5 -15.45 49.23 -6.21
C SER A 5 -14.62 48.49 -5.17
N HIS A 6 -15.26 47.64 -4.38
CA HIS A 6 -14.60 46.61 -3.59
C HIS A 6 -14.33 45.39 -4.47
N HIS A 7 -13.36 45.51 -5.39
CA HIS A 7 -12.72 44.33 -5.97
C HIS A 7 -11.83 43.69 -4.90
N LYS A 8 -12.43 42.83 -4.06
CA LYS A 8 -11.65 41.86 -3.29
C LYS A 8 -10.96 40.96 -4.30
N THR A 9 -9.65 41.12 -4.47
CA THR A 9 -8.81 40.22 -5.26
C THR A 9 -8.98 38.79 -4.74
N VAL A 10 -9.63 37.95 -5.54
CA VAL A 10 -9.75 36.51 -5.26
C VAL A 10 -8.33 35.93 -5.20
N PRO A 11 -7.94 35.23 -4.11
CA PRO A 11 -6.65 34.58 -4.04
C PRO A 11 -6.47 33.62 -5.20
N THR A 12 -5.27 33.58 -5.80
CA THR A 12 -4.94 32.49 -6.73
C THR A 12 -5.06 31.15 -5.99
N VAL A 13 -5.44 30.08 -6.69
CA VAL A 13 -5.56 28.72 -6.11
C VAL A 13 -4.32 28.34 -5.31
N GLN A 14 -3.13 28.68 -5.79
CA GLN A 14 -1.86 28.43 -5.10
C GLN A 14 -1.72 29.20 -3.78
N LYS A 15 -2.20 30.44 -3.70
CA LYS A 15 -2.18 31.20 -2.44
C LYS A 15 -3.12 30.58 -1.42
N ALA A 16 -4.32 30.18 -1.83
CA ALA A 16 -5.29 29.51 -0.97
C ALA A 16 -4.76 28.16 -0.45
N LEU A 17 -4.11 27.37 -1.31
CA LEU A 17 -3.46 26.12 -0.91
C LEU A 17 -2.33 26.35 0.09
N ALA A 18 -1.47 27.34 -0.12
CA ALA A 18 -0.39 27.65 0.81
C ALA A 18 -0.90 28.14 2.19
N GLU A 19 -1.99 28.90 2.22
CA GLU A 19 -2.67 29.31 3.47
C GLU A 19 -3.28 28.09 4.20
N ARG A 20 -3.92 27.18 3.45
CA ARG A 20 -4.43 25.92 3.96
C ARG A 20 -3.31 25.07 4.56
N THR A 21 -2.18 24.89 3.87
CA THR A 21 -1.02 24.14 4.36
C THR A 21 -0.58 24.64 5.74
N LYS A 22 -0.51 25.97 5.93
CA LYS A 22 -0.17 26.56 7.23
C LYS A 22 -1.20 26.27 8.32
N SER A 23 -2.49 26.27 7.99
CA SER A 23 -3.55 25.97 8.96
C SER A 23 -3.60 24.51 9.42
N LEU A 24 -3.10 23.58 8.58
CA LEU A 24 -3.13 22.14 8.83
C LEU A 24 -1.86 21.59 9.48
N ALA A 25 -0.86 22.45 9.73
CA ALA A 25 0.41 22.04 10.31
C ALA A 25 0.21 21.31 11.65
N GLY A 26 0.76 20.10 11.73
CA GLY A 26 0.67 19.20 12.88
C GLY A 26 -0.66 18.44 12.99
N LYS A 27 -1.62 18.67 12.08
CA LYS A 27 -2.99 18.15 12.17
C LYS A 27 -3.44 17.34 10.97
N LEU A 28 -2.71 17.39 9.85
CA LEU A 28 -3.16 16.80 8.59
C LEU A 28 -3.49 15.30 8.73
N LEU A 29 -2.65 14.54 9.43
CA LEU A 29 -2.86 13.10 9.60
C LEU A 29 -3.71 12.74 10.83
N ALA A 30 -4.03 13.71 11.70
CA ALA A 30 -4.63 13.42 13.00
C ALA A 30 -6.06 12.90 12.95
N GLU A 31 -6.77 13.19 11.86
CA GLU A 31 -8.14 12.75 11.64
C GLU A 31 -8.30 11.94 10.36
N ALA A 32 -7.17 11.71 9.67
CA ALA A 32 -7.15 10.97 8.43
C ALA A 32 -7.48 9.49 8.66
N ARG A 33 -8.12 8.89 7.68
CA ARG A 33 -8.32 7.44 7.56
C ARG A 33 -7.40 6.94 6.47
N VAL A 34 -6.60 5.94 6.78
CA VAL A 34 -5.67 5.32 5.83
C VAL A 34 -6.03 3.86 5.64
N TYR A 35 -5.95 3.37 4.41
CA TYR A 35 -6.04 1.94 4.12
C TYR A 35 -4.67 1.37 3.73
N LEU A 36 -4.31 0.23 4.34
CA LEU A 36 -3.02 -0.44 4.13
C LEU A 36 -3.14 -1.59 3.12
N SER A 37 -2.97 -1.24 1.84
CA SER A 37 -3.06 -2.14 0.70
C SER A 37 -1.74 -2.88 0.45
N GLY A 38 -1.81 -4.15 0.07
CA GLY A 38 -0.63 -4.95 -0.27
C GLY A 38 -0.89 -6.47 -0.21
N PRO A 39 0.09 -7.31 -0.53
CA PRO A 39 -0.06 -8.75 -0.44
C PRO A 39 -0.46 -9.22 0.97
N MET A 40 -1.37 -10.19 1.02
CA MET A 40 -1.72 -10.98 2.21
C MET A 40 -1.40 -12.47 2.02
N ASP A 41 -1.52 -12.93 0.78
CA ASP A 41 -1.05 -14.24 0.31
C ASP A 41 0.42 -14.15 -0.12
N PHE A 42 1.08 -15.31 -0.19
CA PHE A 42 2.50 -15.46 -0.58
C PHE A 42 3.51 -14.79 0.35
N VAL A 43 3.13 -14.52 1.59
CA VAL A 43 4.04 -14.12 2.66
C VAL A 43 4.72 -15.34 3.28
N ALA A 44 5.98 -15.22 3.70
CA ALA A 44 6.75 -16.33 4.25
C ALA A 44 6.11 -16.90 5.54
N SER A 45 5.56 -16.03 6.38
CA SER A 45 4.86 -16.42 7.60
C SER A 45 3.74 -15.43 7.91
N ARG A 46 2.49 -15.92 7.90
CA ARG A 46 1.35 -15.07 8.26
C ARG A 46 1.40 -14.63 9.73
N ALA A 47 1.88 -15.48 10.62
CA ALA A 47 2.00 -15.15 12.04
C ALA A 47 3.05 -14.04 12.27
N GLU A 48 4.17 -14.12 11.56
CA GLU A 48 5.22 -13.10 11.63
C GLU A 48 4.76 -11.77 11.03
N GLU A 49 4.09 -11.80 9.87
CA GLU A 49 3.54 -10.58 9.25
C GLU A 49 2.49 -9.90 10.15
N LYS A 50 1.63 -10.65 10.84
CA LYS A 50 0.68 -10.08 11.84
C LYS A 50 1.40 -9.36 12.97
N ARG A 51 2.49 -9.95 13.47
CA ARG A 51 3.15 -9.47 14.68
C ARG A 51 4.14 -8.34 14.36
N ASN A 52 4.97 -8.53 13.35
CA ASN A 52 6.15 -7.72 13.07
C ASN A 52 6.22 -7.20 11.63
N GLY A 53 5.23 -7.51 10.79
CA GLY A 53 5.18 -7.10 9.40
C GLY A 53 5.01 -5.60 9.21
N TRP A 54 5.14 -5.17 7.95
CA TRP A 54 5.14 -3.76 7.60
C TRP A 54 3.82 -3.07 7.98
N ARG A 55 2.68 -3.75 7.85
CA ARG A 55 1.37 -3.20 8.20
C ARG A 55 1.27 -2.84 9.66
N THR A 56 1.73 -3.73 10.53
CA THR A 56 1.73 -3.51 11.97
C THR A 56 2.60 -2.30 12.32
N ARG A 57 3.83 -2.23 11.77
CA ARG A 57 4.74 -1.10 12.05
C ARG A 57 4.23 0.24 11.50
N VAL A 58 3.76 0.27 10.25
CA VAL A 58 3.16 1.48 9.65
C VAL A 58 1.89 1.89 10.40
N GLY A 59 1.06 0.91 10.78
CA GLY A 59 -0.15 1.15 11.56
C GLY A 59 0.15 1.73 12.94
N GLU A 60 1.13 1.17 13.66
CA GLU A 60 1.59 1.71 14.93
C GLU A 60 2.17 3.12 14.79
N PHE A 61 2.98 3.36 13.74
CA PHE A 61 3.54 4.66 13.45
C PHE A 61 2.44 5.72 13.29
N LEU A 62 1.45 5.44 12.43
CA LEU A 62 0.36 6.36 12.12
C LEU A 62 -0.58 6.58 13.33
N THR A 63 -0.95 5.50 14.03
CA THR A 63 -1.86 5.59 15.18
C THR A 63 -1.21 6.24 16.40
N LYS A 64 0.01 5.86 16.78
CA LYS A 64 0.67 6.37 18.00
C LYS A 64 1.14 7.82 17.82
N ARG A 65 1.61 8.18 16.61
CA ARG A 65 2.23 9.49 16.36
C ARG A 65 1.24 10.55 15.94
N PHE A 66 0.25 10.17 15.13
CA PHE A 66 -0.71 11.14 14.58
C PHE A 66 -2.13 10.92 15.06
N ARG A 67 -2.51 9.74 15.56
CA ARG A 67 -3.91 9.35 15.84
C ARG A 67 -4.75 9.09 14.59
N THR A 68 -4.08 8.84 13.46
CA THR A 68 -4.72 8.40 12.21
C THR A 68 -5.53 7.12 12.43
N THR A 69 -6.72 7.04 11.84
CA THR A 69 -7.51 5.80 11.80
C THR A 69 -6.94 4.88 10.73
N VAL A 70 -6.49 3.68 11.12
CA VAL A 70 -5.88 2.71 10.19
C VAL A 70 -6.85 1.57 9.89
N TYR A 71 -7.13 1.36 8.60
CA TYR A 71 -7.81 0.19 8.08
C TYR A 71 -6.78 -0.81 7.56
N ASP A 72 -6.70 -1.96 8.24
CA ASP A 72 -5.82 -3.07 7.91
C ASP A 72 -6.66 -4.29 7.51
N PRO A 73 -6.52 -4.85 6.29
CA PRO A 73 -7.31 -6.01 5.87
C PRO A 73 -7.03 -7.29 6.69
N TRP A 74 -5.94 -7.35 7.46
CA TRP A 74 -5.72 -8.45 8.42
C TRP A 74 -6.53 -8.29 9.71
N ASN A 75 -6.94 -7.07 10.03
CA ASN A 75 -7.63 -6.68 11.25
C ASN A 75 -8.88 -5.86 10.91
N LYS A 76 -9.81 -6.50 10.19
CA LYS A 76 -11.01 -5.85 9.65
C LYS A 76 -11.93 -5.34 10.79
N PRO A 77 -12.51 -4.14 10.66
CA PRO A 77 -13.47 -3.62 11.64
C PRO A 77 -14.75 -4.48 11.65
N GLU A 78 -15.45 -4.49 12.78
CA GLU A 78 -16.77 -5.12 12.85
C GLU A 78 -17.80 -4.31 12.06
N VAL A 79 -18.63 -5.01 11.29
CA VAL A 79 -19.79 -4.40 10.63
C VAL A 79 -20.95 -4.40 11.62
N MET A 80 -21.51 -3.21 11.86
CA MET A 80 -22.64 -3.04 12.79
C MET A 80 -23.80 -3.96 12.39
N GLY A 81 -24.25 -4.80 13.33
CA GLY A 81 -25.33 -5.77 13.11
C GLY A 81 -24.95 -7.01 12.30
N MET A 82 -23.69 -7.14 11.85
CA MET A 82 -23.20 -8.28 11.08
C MET A 82 -21.84 -8.76 11.64
N PRO A 83 -21.84 -9.39 12.84
CA PRO A 83 -20.59 -9.90 13.41
C PRO A 83 -19.93 -10.89 12.45
N HIS A 84 -18.61 -10.82 12.34
CA HIS A 84 -17.79 -11.67 11.45
C HIS A 84 -17.93 -11.43 9.93
N TYR A 85 -18.64 -10.40 9.48
CA TYR A 85 -18.77 -10.11 8.05
C TYR A 85 -17.39 -9.92 7.37
N GLY A 86 -17.12 -10.71 6.33
CA GLY A 86 -15.90 -10.61 5.53
C GLY A 86 -14.60 -11.02 6.24
N LYS A 87 -14.68 -11.57 7.46
CA LYS A 87 -13.51 -12.14 8.15
C LYS A 87 -13.08 -13.42 7.46
N GLU A 88 -11.79 -13.50 7.15
CA GLU A 88 -11.16 -14.69 6.60
C GLU A 88 -10.79 -15.65 7.72
N ASP A 89 -11.29 -16.88 7.66
CA ASP A 89 -10.80 -17.99 8.47
C ASP A 89 -9.83 -18.86 7.65
N GLU A 90 -9.07 -19.73 8.32
CA GLU A 90 -8.15 -20.67 7.66
C GLU A 90 -8.88 -21.66 6.71
N PHE A 91 -10.21 -21.78 6.84
CA PHE A 91 -11.02 -22.67 6.00
C PHE A 91 -11.35 -22.05 4.63
N SER A 92 -11.28 -20.73 4.49
CA SER A 92 -11.57 -20.01 3.24
C SER A 92 -10.68 -20.46 2.07
N ALA A 93 -9.41 -20.79 2.30
CA ALA A 93 -8.48 -21.21 1.24
C ALA A 93 -8.82 -22.58 0.63
N ARG A 94 -9.16 -23.59 1.47
CA ARG A 94 -9.50 -24.94 1.00
C ARG A 94 -10.79 -24.98 0.20
N ARG A 95 -11.71 -24.05 0.43
CA ARG A 95 -12.97 -23.99 -0.33
C ARG A 95 -12.76 -23.68 -1.81
N ARG A 96 -11.63 -23.07 -2.19
CA ARG A 96 -11.28 -22.87 -3.61
C ARG A 96 -11.15 -24.19 -4.37
N GLU A 97 -10.85 -25.30 -3.69
CA GLU A 97 -10.76 -26.65 -4.29
C GLU A 97 -12.11 -27.12 -4.87
N ASN A 98 -13.22 -26.54 -4.43
CA ASN A 98 -14.54 -26.85 -4.96
C ASN A 98 -14.85 -26.14 -6.29
N TRP A 99 -13.94 -25.30 -6.81
CA TRP A 99 -14.14 -24.63 -8.09
C TRP A 99 -14.11 -25.64 -9.24
N THR A 100 -15.01 -25.47 -10.20
CA THR A 100 -15.04 -26.28 -11.42
C THR A 100 -15.43 -25.45 -12.65
N PHE A 101 -14.82 -25.81 -13.78
CA PHE A 101 -15.11 -25.22 -15.10
C PHE A 101 -16.17 -26.00 -15.88
N GLU A 102 -16.67 -27.12 -15.36
CA GLU A 102 -17.72 -27.89 -16.00
C GLU A 102 -18.97 -27.04 -16.24
N ASP A 103 -19.53 -27.13 -17.45
CA ASP A 103 -20.70 -26.36 -17.87
C ASP A 103 -21.99 -27.17 -17.67
N THR A 104 -22.21 -27.57 -16.41
CA THR A 104 -23.42 -28.25 -15.95
C THR A 104 -24.14 -27.42 -14.90
N GLU A 105 -25.37 -27.83 -14.52
CA GLU A 105 -26.09 -27.18 -13.43
C GLU A 105 -25.32 -27.24 -12.11
N GLU A 106 -24.71 -28.39 -11.79
CA GLU A 106 -23.89 -28.58 -10.59
C GLU A 106 -22.65 -27.69 -10.62
N GLY A 107 -21.98 -27.61 -11.77
CA GLY A 107 -20.83 -26.73 -11.96
C GLY A 107 -21.19 -25.25 -11.78
N ALA A 108 -22.30 -24.82 -12.37
CA ALA A 108 -22.82 -23.45 -12.21
C ALA A 108 -23.16 -23.16 -10.73
N ARG A 109 -23.78 -24.11 -10.03
CA ARG A 109 -24.10 -24.00 -8.60
C ARG A 109 -22.85 -23.87 -7.74
N ALA A 110 -21.82 -24.68 -7.99
CA ALA A 110 -20.55 -24.61 -7.26
C ALA A 110 -19.86 -23.23 -7.44
N ARG A 111 -19.79 -22.72 -8.68
CA ARG A 111 -19.24 -21.39 -8.97
C ARG A 111 -20.02 -20.26 -8.29
N ALA A 112 -21.36 -20.33 -8.33
CA ALA A 112 -22.23 -19.35 -7.68
C ALA A 112 -22.05 -19.33 -6.15
N GLN A 113 -22.00 -20.51 -5.52
CA GLN A 113 -21.78 -20.64 -4.08
C GLN A 113 -20.43 -20.06 -3.65
N LEU A 114 -19.35 -20.40 -4.37
CA LEU A 114 -18.02 -19.86 -4.06
C LEU A 114 -17.96 -18.35 -4.24
N SER A 115 -18.50 -17.83 -5.34
CA SER A 115 -18.51 -16.38 -5.61
C SER A 115 -19.28 -15.63 -4.52
N ALA A 116 -20.46 -16.12 -4.14
CA ALA A 116 -21.26 -15.53 -3.06
C ALA A 116 -20.54 -15.60 -1.71
N GLN A 117 -19.78 -16.66 -1.45
CA GLN A 117 -19.03 -16.82 -0.22
C GLN A 117 -17.84 -15.86 -0.10
N PHE A 118 -17.07 -15.65 -1.17
CA PHE A 118 -15.91 -14.75 -1.13
C PHE A 118 -16.29 -13.27 -1.28
N TRP A 119 -17.50 -12.97 -1.73
CA TRP A 119 -17.98 -11.60 -1.89
C TRP A 119 -17.86 -10.75 -0.61
N PRO A 120 -18.32 -11.20 0.59
CA PRO A 120 -18.15 -10.44 1.82
C PRO A 120 -16.71 -10.03 2.12
N THR A 121 -15.73 -10.90 1.83
CA THR A 121 -14.30 -10.63 2.04
C THR A 121 -13.82 -9.50 1.15
N LEU A 122 -14.09 -9.57 -0.16
CA LEU A 122 -13.76 -8.50 -1.09
C LEU A 122 -14.51 -7.20 -0.75
N HIS A 123 -15.80 -7.32 -0.45
CA HIS A 123 -16.67 -6.17 -0.24
C HIS A 123 -16.23 -5.31 0.95
N ILE A 124 -15.87 -5.92 2.08
CA ILE A 124 -15.42 -5.15 3.24
C ILE A 124 -14.08 -4.45 2.97
N ASP A 125 -13.17 -5.08 2.20
CA ASP A 125 -11.88 -4.48 1.84
C ASP A 125 -12.09 -3.26 0.93
N LEU A 126 -12.93 -3.38 -0.09
CA LEU A 126 -13.30 -2.25 -0.95
C LEU A 126 -14.06 -1.16 -0.18
N ARG A 127 -14.85 -1.52 0.83
CA ARG A 127 -15.52 -0.54 1.69
C ARG A 127 -14.51 0.23 2.55
N MET A 128 -13.47 -0.43 3.05
CA MET A 128 -12.38 0.25 3.77
C MET A 128 -11.58 1.18 2.85
N VAL A 129 -11.36 0.80 1.59
CA VAL A 129 -10.79 1.70 0.56
C VAL A 129 -11.70 2.91 0.39
N ASP A 130 -13.00 2.68 0.18
CA ASP A 130 -13.99 3.73 -0.04
C ASP A 130 -14.09 4.71 1.15
N THR A 131 -13.97 4.24 2.39
CA THR A 131 -14.00 5.11 3.58
C THR A 131 -12.65 5.73 3.94
N SER A 132 -11.54 5.30 3.34
CA SER A 132 -10.23 5.93 3.58
C SER A 132 -10.08 7.27 2.85
N ASP A 133 -9.28 8.18 3.41
CA ASP A 133 -8.92 9.47 2.81
C ASP A 133 -7.70 9.32 1.88
N PHE A 134 -6.80 8.38 2.17
CA PHE A 134 -5.67 8.00 1.31
C PHE A 134 -5.26 6.54 1.54
N LEU A 135 -4.44 6.00 0.62
CA LEU A 135 -3.93 4.64 0.70
C LEU A 135 -2.41 4.63 0.85
N ILE A 136 -1.91 3.63 1.58
CA ILE A 136 -0.52 3.19 1.50
C ILE A 136 -0.52 1.81 0.87
N ALA A 137 0.14 1.66 -0.27
CA ALA A 137 0.16 0.42 -1.05
C ALA A 137 1.57 -0.16 -1.14
N TYR A 138 1.78 -1.33 -0.55
CA TYR A 138 3.02 -2.09 -0.68
C TYR A 138 2.96 -3.06 -1.87
N THR A 139 3.81 -2.85 -2.86
CA THR A 139 3.80 -3.55 -4.16
C THR A 139 5.19 -4.08 -4.52
N PRO A 140 5.68 -5.14 -3.84
CA PRO A 140 6.87 -5.85 -4.26
C PRO A 140 6.63 -6.52 -5.62
N THR A 141 7.56 -6.32 -6.57
CA THR A 141 7.34 -6.70 -7.97
C THR A 141 7.38 -8.21 -8.25
N ASN A 142 7.79 -9.01 -7.25
CA ASN A 142 7.82 -10.46 -7.32
C ASN A 142 6.64 -11.14 -6.59
N VAL A 143 5.67 -10.36 -6.08
CA VAL A 143 4.48 -10.92 -5.43
C VAL A 143 3.25 -10.62 -6.28
N TYR A 144 2.55 -11.67 -6.66
CA TYR A 144 1.27 -11.54 -7.34
C TYR A 144 0.20 -11.02 -6.37
N SER A 145 -0.37 -9.84 -6.65
CA SER A 145 -1.42 -9.24 -5.82
C SER A 145 -2.47 -8.51 -6.64
N VAL A 146 -3.52 -9.24 -7.05
CA VAL A 146 -4.66 -8.66 -7.78
C VAL A 146 -5.54 -7.77 -6.92
N GLY A 147 -5.68 -8.08 -5.62
CA GLY A 147 -6.43 -7.27 -4.67
C GLY A 147 -5.85 -5.86 -4.56
N THR A 148 -4.53 -5.78 -4.35
CA THR A 148 -3.80 -4.50 -4.30
C THR A 148 -3.97 -3.68 -5.57
N ALA A 149 -3.87 -4.30 -6.75
CA ALA A 149 -4.07 -3.57 -8.00
C ALA A 149 -5.50 -3.00 -8.12
N HIS A 150 -6.52 -3.77 -7.71
CA HIS A 150 -7.91 -3.33 -7.71
C HIS A 150 -8.16 -2.19 -6.71
N GLU A 151 -7.62 -2.31 -5.50
CA GLU A 151 -7.73 -1.29 -4.44
C GLU A 151 -7.10 0.05 -4.87
N ILE A 152 -5.91 0.01 -5.48
CA ILE A 152 -5.25 1.20 -6.03
C ILE A 152 -6.10 1.83 -7.13
N ALA A 153 -6.60 1.03 -8.07
CA ALA A 153 -7.42 1.53 -9.17
C ALA A 153 -8.70 2.21 -8.65
N LEU A 154 -9.40 1.58 -7.70
CA LEU A 154 -10.60 2.14 -7.07
C LEU A 154 -10.29 3.46 -6.36
N ALA A 155 -9.22 3.51 -5.56
CA ALA A 155 -8.82 4.73 -4.87
C ALA A 155 -8.56 5.89 -5.83
N ARG A 156 -7.92 5.61 -6.97
CA ARG A 156 -7.62 6.63 -7.99
C ARG A 156 -8.85 7.06 -8.79
N GLN A 157 -9.81 6.18 -9.03
CA GLN A 157 -11.13 6.57 -9.56
C GLN A 157 -11.88 7.50 -8.60
N GLN A 158 -11.58 7.43 -7.31
CA GLN A 158 -12.08 8.34 -6.27
C GLN A 158 -11.15 9.53 -5.99
N TYR A 159 -10.12 9.73 -6.83
CA TYR A 159 -9.13 10.81 -6.73
C TYR A 159 -8.30 10.83 -5.44
N LYS A 160 -8.28 9.74 -4.66
CA LYS A 160 -7.53 9.65 -3.40
C LYS A 160 -6.02 9.53 -3.62
N PRO A 161 -5.17 10.18 -2.80
CA PRO A 161 -3.74 9.93 -2.83
C PRO A 161 -3.44 8.44 -2.56
N VAL A 162 -2.47 7.89 -3.28
CA VAL A 162 -1.97 6.53 -3.06
C VAL A 162 -0.45 6.60 -2.94
N LEU A 163 0.06 6.35 -1.75
CA LEU A 163 1.49 6.28 -1.45
C LEU A 163 1.98 4.86 -1.72
N LEU A 164 2.72 4.68 -2.81
CA LEU A 164 3.14 3.36 -3.27
C LEU A 164 4.59 3.07 -2.85
N VAL A 165 4.76 1.99 -2.08
CA VAL A 165 6.05 1.44 -1.70
C VAL A 165 6.35 0.25 -2.60
N SER A 166 7.38 0.36 -3.44
CA SER A 166 7.93 -0.77 -4.21
C SER A 166 9.35 -1.02 -3.72
N PRO A 167 9.64 -2.06 -2.93
CA PRO A 167 10.97 -2.32 -2.44
C PRO A 167 11.86 -2.94 -3.54
N PRO A 168 13.19 -2.84 -3.40
CA PRO A 168 14.11 -3.67 -4.16
C PRO A 168 13.79 -5.15 -3.97
N VAL A 169 13.77 -5.89 -5.09
CA VAL A 169 13.72 -7.35 -5.09
C VAL A 169 15.09 -7.86 -5.50
N ASP A 170 15.86 -8.33 -4.54
CA ASP A 170 17.15 -8.96 -4.81
C ASP A 170 16.99 -10.47 -5.09
N GLY A 171 17.85 -11.00 -5.96
CA GLY A 171 17.93 -12.43 -6.28
C GLY A 171 19.01 -13.15 -5.50
N THR A 172 19.44 -12.61 -4.34
CA THR A 172 20.71 -13.01 -3.70
C THR A 172 20.75 -14.50 -3.39
N VAL A 173 19.69 -15.03 -2.77
CA VAL A 173 19.60 -16.46 -2.42
C VAL A 173 19.52 -17.35 -3.66
N LEU A 174 18.87 -16.89 -4.74
CA LEU A 174 18.80 -17.61 -6.00
C LEU A 174 20.19 -17.72 -6.65
N GLU A 175 20.97 -16.64 -6.61
CA GLU A 175 22.35 -16.63 -7.10
C GLU A 175 23.29 -17.47 -6.24
N GLU A 176 23.11 -17.47 -4.91
CA GLU A 176 23.84 -18.36 -4.00
C GLU A 176 23.54 -19.84 -4.30
N LEU A 177 22.27 -20.19 -4.55
CA LEU A 177 21.87 -21.52 -4.95
C LEU A 177 22.51 -21.91 -6.29
N ARG A 178 22.46 -21.03 -7.30
CA ARG A 178 23.09 -21.26 -8.61
C ARG A 178 24.58 -21.52 -8.45
N ALA A 179 25.28 -20.70 -7.68
CA ALA A 179 26.71 -20.83 -7.43
C ALA A 179 27.05 -22.14 -6.70
N HIS A 180 26.23 -22.55 -5.74
CA HIS A 180 26.39 -23.82 -5.01
C HIS A 180 26.25 -25.04 -5.92
N LEU A 181 25.22 -25.06 -6.78
CA LEU A 181 25.00 -26.16 -7.72
C LEU A 181 26.12 -26.22 -8.78
N GLY A 182 26.60 -25.06 -9.23
CA GLY A 182 27.77 -24.95 -10.12
C GLY A 182 29.05 -25.55 -9.50
N LYS A 183 29.33 -25.25 -8.23
CA LYS A 183 30.47 -25.83 -7.50
C LYS A 183 30.38 -27.36 -7.37
N LYS A 184 29.16 -27.91 -7.31
CA LYS A 184 28.91 -29.35 -7.26
C LYS A 184 28.88 -30.03 -8.64
N ALA A 185 29.00 -29.26 -9.72
CA ALA A 185 28.84 -29.73 -11.09
C ALA A 185 27.51 -30.49 -11.33
N ASP A 186 26.45 -30.09 -10.64
CA ASP A 186 25.12 -30.71 -10.78
C ASP A 186 24.38 -30.12 -11.98
N THR A 187 24.70 -30.63 -13.17
CA THR A 187 24.15 -30.15 -14.45
C THR A 187 22.63 -30.26 -14.49
N ARG A 188 22.07 -31.34 -13.95
CA ARG A 188 20.62 -31.56 -13.93
C ARG A 188 19.91 -30.54 -13.03
N ALA A 189 20.44 -30.27 -11.84
CA ALA A 189 19.86 -29.27 -10.95
C ALA A 189 19.94 -27.86 -11.55
N LEU A 190 21.03 -27.53 -12.24
CA LEU A 190 21.17 -26.24 -12.94
C LEU A 190 20.16 -26.08 -14.09
N GLU A 191 19.90 -27.13 -14.87
CA GLU A 191 18.84 -27.14 -15.90
C GLU A 191 17.45 -26.93 -15.28
N LEU A 192 17.15 -27.63 -14.19
CA LEU A 192 15.88 -27.48 -13.48
C LEU A 192 15.73 -26.09 -12.88
N LEU A 193 16.81 -25.50 -12.35
CA LEU A 193 16.80 -24.14 -11.83
C LEU A 193 16.52 -23.12 -12.94
N ALA A 194 17.18 -23.23 -14.10
CA ALA A 194 16.94 -22.36 -15.24
C ALA A 194 15.48 -22.46 -15.75
N ARG A 195 14.91 -23.67 -15.76
CA ARG A 195 13.50 -23.88 -16.09
C ARG A 195 12.57 -23.25 -15.05
N LEU A 196 12.86 -23.43 -13.76
CA LEU A 196 12.09 -22.83 -12.68
C LEU A 196 12.07 -21.30 -12.78
N GLU A 197 13.21 -20.68 -13.10
CA GLU A 197 13.31 -19.23 -13.29
C GLU A 197 12.41 -18.73 -14.44
N ALA A 198 12.35 -19.49 -15.53
CA ALA A 198 11.50 -19.19 -16.67
C ALA A 198 10.00 -19.41 -16.36
N GLU A 199 9.66 -20.50 -15.68
CA GLU A 199 8.27 -20.89 -15.38
C GLU A 199 7.67 -20.04 -14.25
N ALA A 200 8.44 -19.73 -13.19
CA ALA A 200 7.98 -18.97 -12.02
C ALA A 200 8.17 -17.45 -12.15
N SER A 201 8.72 -16.95 -13.27
CA SER A 201 8.94 -15.53 -13.54
C SER A 201 9.75 -14.81 -12.44
N LEU A 202 10.76 -15.49 -11.89
CA LEU A 202 11.63 -14.95 -10.84
C LEU A 202 12.59 -13.90 -11.43
N LYS A 203 12.14 -12.65 -11.49
CA LYS A 203 12.94 -11.54 -12.01
C LYS A 203 13.39 -10.62 -10.89
N PRO A 204 14.70 -10.35 -10.75
CA PRO A 204 15.17 -9.36 -9.80
C PRO A 204 14.73 -7.96 -10.24
N ASN A 205 14.54 -7.09 -9.26
CA ASN A 205 14.27 -5.66 -9.44
C ASN A 205 15.10 -4.87 -8.42
N PRO A 206 16.43 -4.82 -8.58
CA PRO A 206 17.30 -4.15 -7.61
C PRO A 206 17.06 -2.63 -7.57
N GLY A 207 16.52 -2.07 -8.65
CA GLY A 207 16.20 -0.64 -8.73
C GLY A 207 14.86 -0.26 -8.10
N ALA A 208 14.11 -1.23 -7.54
CA ALA A 208 12.81 -0.98 -6.94
C ALA A 208 11.81 -0.30 -7.92
N ILE A 209 11.97 -0.59 -9.22
CA ILE A 209 11.25 0.10 -10.29
C ILE A 209 9.80 -0.38 -10.27
N PRO A 210 8.81 0.51 -10.06
CA PRO A 210 7.41 0.11 -10.04
C PRO A 210 6.92 -0.27 -11.44
N SER A 211 5.76 -0.93 -11.52
CA SER A 211 5.09 -1.20 -12.79
C SER A 211 4.76 0.10 -13.55
N LEU A 212 4.92 0.07 -14.88
CA LEU A 212 4.53 1.17 -15.77
C LEU A 212 3.06 1.60 -15.59
N TRP A 213 2.19 0.66 -15.22
CA TRP A 213 0.78 0.95 -14.95
C TRP A 213 0.61 1.84 -13.73
N TYR A 214 1.39 1.61 -12.66
CA TYR A 214 1.37 2.47 -11.50
C TYR A 214 1.98 3.84 -11.81
N MET A 215 3.05 3.89 -12.60
CA MET A 215 3.66 5.15 -13.06
C MET A 215 2.66 6.04 -13.83
N ALA A 216 1.77 5.43 -14.62
CA ALA A 216 0.73 6.17 -15.35
C ALA A 216 -0.47 6.57 -14.48
N LEU A 217 -0.71 5.84 -13.38
CA LEU A 217 -1.92 5.97 -12.56
C LEU A 217 -1.72 6.90 -11.35
N LEU A 218 -0.48 7.00 -10.85
CA LEU A 218 -0.13 7.73 -9.62
C LEU A 218 0.69 8.98 -9.94
N ASP A 219 0.62 9.96 -9.03
CA ASP A 219 1.51 11.11 -9.05
C ASP A 219 2.96 10.68 -8.75
N GLY A 220 3.93 11.20 -9.53
CA GLY A 220 5.35 10.84 -9.41
C GLY A 220 5.97 11.14 -8.03
N SER A 221 5.35 12.03 -7.25
CA SER A 221 5.78 12.32 -5.89
C SER A 221 5.44 11.21 -4.88
N TYR A 222 4.55 10.26 -5.21
CA TYR A 222 4.05 9.25 -4.28
C TYR A 222 4.69 7.86 -4.41
N PHE A 223 5.89 7.78 -4.97
CA PHE A 223 6.67 6.55 -5.07
C PHE A 223 7.79 6.49 -4.03
N PHE A 224 7.89 5.36 -3.35
CA PHE A 224 8.84 5.09 -2.27
C PHE A 224 9.53 3.74 -2.52
N ASP A 225 10.84 3.67 -2.27
CA ASP A 225 11.66 2.46 -2.46
C ASP A 225 11.85 1.66 -1.15
N GLY A 226 11.19 2.09 -0.08
CA GLY A 226 11.13 1.39 1.20
C GLY A 226 10.32 2.16 2.23
N PHE A 227 10.21 1.60 3.42
CA PHE A 227 9.50 2.21 4.53
C PHE A 227 10.42 3.17 5.31
N GLY A 228 11.68 2.78 5.52
CA GLY A 228 12.64 3.54 6.33
C GLY A 228 12.38 3.37 7.82
N PHE A 229 12.30 2.13 8.30
CA PHE A 229 12.03 1.83 9.71
C PHE A 229 13.19 2.15 10.64
N GLY A 230 14.43 2.12 10.13
CA GLY A 230 15.66 2.23 10.91
C GLY A 230 15.69 3.35 11.96
N PRO A 231 15.38 4.62 11.60
CA PRO A 231 15.37 5.75 12.54
C PRO A 231 14.33 5.62 13.66
N TYR A 232 13.28 4.81 13.48
CA TYR A 232 12.14 4.70 14.38
C TYR A 232 12.19 3.45 15.27
N LEU A 233 13.14 2.53 15.05
CA LEU A 233 13.25 1.27 15.80
C LEU A 233 13.27 1.48 17.31
N GLN A 234 14.11 2.41 17.80
CA GLN A 234 14.24 2.69 19.23
C GLN A 234 12.98 3.34 19.81
N GLU A 235 12.40 4.30 19.09
CA GLU A 235 11.22 5.03 19.54
C GLU A 235 10.02 4.11 19.74
N PHE A 236 9.80 3.18 18.79
CA PHE A 236 8.66 2.28 18.82
C PHE A 236 8.94 0.93 19.51
N GLY A 237 10.20 0.69 19.91
CA GLY A 237 10.61 -0.56 20.54
C GLY A 237 10.48 -1.77 19.61
N TRP A 238 10.64 -1.56 18.30
CA TRP A 238 10.54 -2.64 17.32
C TRP A 238 11.79 -3.52 17.33
N GLU A 239 11.58 -4.84 17.38
CA GLU A 239 12.65 -5.82 17.22
C GLU A 239 13.16 -5.79 15.76
N ARG A 240 14.48 -5.92 15.58
CA ARG A 240 15.06 -6.07 14.24
C ARG A 240 14.58 -7.39 13.63
N GLY A 241 14.18 -7.34 12.36
CA GLY A 241 13.77 -8.52 11.60
C GLY A 241 14.10 -8.44 10.11
N PRO A 242 13.54 -9.33 9.28
CA PRO A 242 13.87 -9.44 7.85
C PRO A 242 13.65 -8.15 7.04
N LEU A 243 12.65 -7.34 7.41
CA LEU A 243 12.42 -6.03 6.78
C LEU A 243 13.57 -5.05 7.04
N ASP A 244 14.10 -5.04 8.26
CA ASP A 244 15.21 -4.16 8.66
C ASP A 244 16.52 -4.60 8.03
N GLU A 245 16.75 -5.91 7.94
CA GLU A 245 17.90 -6.47 7.22
C GLU A 245 17.85 -6.10 5.74
N ARG A 246 16.68 -6.21 5.12
CA ARG A 246 16.48 -5.81 3.72
C ARG A 246 16.77 -4.33 3.50
N GLU A 247 16.24 -3.45 4.35
CA GLU A 247 16.51 -2.01 4.28
C GLU A 247 17.95 -1.66 4.66
N ALA A 248 18.63 -2.46 5.49
CA ALA A 248 20.05 -2.26 5.76
C ALA A 248 20.92 -2.64 4.54
N ARG A 249 20.55 -3.71 3.82
CA ARG A 249 21.24 -4.10 2.57
C ARG A 249 20.97 -3.13 1.43
N ASN A 250 19.74 -2.64 1.34
CA ASN A 250 19.31 -1.68 0.33
C ASN A 250 18.65 -0.47 1.02
N PRO A 251 19.45 0.49 1.54
CA PRO A 251 18.92 1.67 2.20
C PRO A 251 17.96 2.44 1.28
N PRO A 252 16.71 2.70 1.71
CA PRO A 252 15.75 3.42 0.90
C PRO A 252 16.21 4.85 0.65
N LYS A 253 16.18 5.28 -0.61
CA LYS A 253 16.51 6.64 -1.03
C LYS A 253 15.33 7.59 -0.81
N ARG A 254 14.11 7.07 -0.90
CA ARG A 254 12.84 7.77 -0.65
C ARG A 254 12.00 6.94 0.31
N PRO A 255 12.31 6.98 1.62
CA PRO A 255 11.57 6.22 2.62
C PRO A 255 10.18 6.81 2.91
N LEU A 256 9.19 5.95 3.12
CA LEU A 256 7.81 6.35 3.42
C LEU A 256 7.64 7.04 4.78
N LEU A 257 8.20 6.49 5.86
CA LEU A 257 7.93 6.98 7.23
C LEU A 257 8.42 8.43 7.44
N PRO A 258 9.64 8.81 7.02
CA PRO A 258 10.09 10.20 7.07
C PRO A 258 9.22 11.14 6.23
N TYR A 259 8.67 10.66 5.11
CA TYR A 259 7.72 11.44 4.32
C TYR A 259 6.40 11.66 5.06
N LEU A 260 5.86 10.64 5.74
CA LEU A 260 4.64 10.75 6.54
C LEU A 260 4.83 11.71 7.73
N ASP A 261 6.01 11.71 8.36
CA ASP A 261 6.38 12.70 9.37
C ASP A 261 6.30 14.13 8.82
N ALA A 262 6.92 14.38 7.67
CA ALA A 262 6.90 15.69 7.04
C ALA A 262 5.50 16.11 6.55
N LEU A 263 4.73 15.13 6.08
CA LEU A 263 3.36 15.32 5.59
C LEU A 263 2.43 15.84 6.69
N ASN A 264 2.60 15.39 7.94
CA ASN A 264 1.77 15.89 9.04
C ASN A 264 1.99 17.39 9.31
N GLU A 265 3.19 17.89 9.05
CA GLU A 265 3.56 19.29 9.26
C GLU A 265 3.18 20.20 8.09
N SER A 266 3.19 19.67 6.87
CA SER A 266 2.86 20.44 5.68
C SER A 266 2.42 19.56 4.53
N ILE A 267 1.48 20.04 3.71
CA ILE A 267 1.12 19.38 2.47
C ILE A 267 2.35 19.38 1.55
N PRO A 268 2.81 18.22 1.07
CA PRO A 268 3.98 18.11 0.24
C PRO A 268 3.71 18.76 -1.11
N LYS A 269 4.73 19.43 -1.66
CA LYS A 269 4.66 19.96 -3.01
C LYS A 269 4.82 18.84 -4.03
N ARG A 270 4.25 19.04 -5.22
CA ARG A 270 4.48 18.18 -6.39
C ARG A 270 5.22 18.94 -7.49
N TRP A 271 5.95 18.23 -8.33
CA TRP A 271 6.57 18.82 -9.50
C TRP A 271 5.52 19.02 -10.59
N ASP A 272 5.40 20.23 -11.11
CA ASP A 272 4.50 20.57 -12.20
C ASP A 272 5.29 20.62 -13.51
N LEU A 273 4.97 19.75 -14.45
CA LEU A 273 5.69 19.66 -15.72
C LEU A 273 5.46 20.87 -16.62
N GLU A 274 4.28 21.50 -16.57
CA GLU A 274 3.96 22.66 -17.39
C GLU A 274 4.69 23.91 -16.91
N GLN A 275 4.83 24.07 -15.59
CA GLN A 275 5.50 25.23 -14.98
C GLN A 275 6.97 24.98 -14.62
N ASP A 276 7.48 23.77 -14.81
CA ASP A 276 8.85 23.34 -14.50
C ASP A 276 9.30 23.72 -13.08
N LYS A 277 8.41 23.53 -12.09
CA LYS A 277 8.67 23.89 -10.69
C LYS A 277 7.80 23.10 -9.72
N TYR A 278 8.17 23.14 -8.44
CA TYR A 278 7.32 22.63 -7.36
C TYR A 278 6.12 23.54 -7.10
N VAL A 279 4.93 22.96 -7.05
CA VAL A 279 3.63 23.61 -6.74
C VAL A 279 2.94 22.91 -5.58
N GLU A 280 1.98 23.58 -4.95
CA GLU A 280 1.16 22.96 -3.90
C GLU A 280 0.36 21.78 -4.46
N ASN A 281 0.28 20.69 -3.68
CA ASN A 281 -0.40 19.47 -4.09
C ASN A 281 -1.85 19.48 -3.59
N ALA A 282 -2.79 19.55 -4.53
CA ALA A 282 -4.21 19.64 -4.22
C ALA A 282 -4.88 18.29 -3.89
N ASP A 283 -4.17 17.16 -4.08
CA ASP A 283 -4.76 15.82 -3.91
C ASP A 283 -5.09 15.49 -2.44
N TRP A 284 -4.45 16.18 -1.50
CA TRP A 284 -4.64 15.96 -0.07
C TRP A 284 -5.94 16.62 0.42
N LEU A 285 -7.08 16.04 0.08
CA LEU A 285 -8.41 16.47 0.52
C LEU A 285 -8.86 15.62 1.71
N ILE A 286 -8.49 16.06 2.91
CA ILE A 286 -8.95 15.46 4.17
C ILE A 286 -10.05 16.34 4.72
N PHE A 287 -11.24 15.77 4.90
CA PHE A 287 -12.40 16.49 5.40
C PHE A 287 -12.34 16.62 6.93
N ASP A 288 -12.53 17.84 7.42
CA ASP A 288 -12.78 18.11 8.84
C ASP A 288 -14.12 17.45 9.23
N GLN A 289 -14.11 16.63 10.27
CA GLN A 289 -15.32 16.02 10.82
C GLN A 289 -15.54 16.53 12.25
N PRO A 290 -16.09 17.74 12.42
CA PRO A 290 -16.16 18.42 13.71
C PRO A 290 -17.03 17.69 14.76
N ASP A 291 -17.85 16.73 14.34
CA ASP A 291 -18.84 16.04 15.19
C ASP A 291 -18.70 14.51 15.16
N ARG A 292 -17.48 13.97 15.25
CA ARG A 292 -17.36 12.55 15.65
C ARG A 292 -17.59 12.44 17.17
N PRO A 293 -18.55 11.61 17.62
CA PRO A 293 -18.83 11.41 19.04
C PRO A 293 -17.63 10.80 19.79
#